data_AF-A0A7S0AC35-F1
#
_entry.id   AF-A0A7S0AC35-F1
#
_cell.length_a   1.000
_cell.length_b   1.000
_cell.length_c   1.000
_cell.angle_alpha   90.00
_cell.angle_beta   90.00
_cell.angle_gamma   90.00
#
_symmetry.space_group_name_H-M   'P 1'
#
loop_
_entity.id
_entity.type
_entity.pdbx_description
1 polymer ?
#
loop_
_entity_poly.entity_id
_entity_poly.type
_entity_poly.pdbx_seq_one_letter_code
_entity_poly.pdbx_strand_id
1 'polypeptide(L)'
;SRYAAEFIGTFMLVFTMGLNVIAGDKTLGIISVALVFVAMISAFVGISGGNLNPAVSVSLGLCNKLPWREVLAYSCAQLLAGIVAAGACRALFGPGGTFDLDPAGSGFELYQAALAEVLYTAV
;
A
#
# COMPACT_ATOMS: atom_id res chain seq x y z
N SER A 1 -9.28 2.39 17.14
CA SER A 1 -10.02 1.41 16.32
C SER A 1 -9.04 0.74 15.38
N ARG A 2 -9.03 -0.60 15.31
CA ARG A 2 -8.09 -1.39 14.49
C ARG A 2 -8.21 -1.09 12.98
N TYR A 3 -9.44 -1.06 12.49
CA TYR A 3 -9.73 -0.83 11.07
C TYR A 3 -9.38 0.59 10.62
N ALA A 4 -9.56 1.58 11.51
CA ALA A 4 -9.16 2.95 11.23
C ALA A 4 -7.63 3.10 11.15
N ALA A 5 -6.89 2.36 11.98
CA ALA A 5 -5.43 2.36 11.94
C ALA A 5 -4.90 1.77 10.62
N GLU A 6 -5.46 0.64 10.19
CA GLU A 6 -5.15 0.04 8.87
C GLU A 6 -5.51 0.99 7.73
N PHE A 7 -6.69 1.61 7.78
CA PHE A 7 -7.13 2.55 6.75
C PHE A 7 -6.20 3.78 6.67
N ILE A 8 -5.90 4.44 7.79
CA ILE A 8 -5.07 5.65 7.80
C ILE A 8 -3.63 5.32 7.39
N GLY A 9 -3.06 4.23 7.90
CA GLY A 9 -1.69 3.83 7.56
C GLY A 9 -1.54 3.50 6.07
N THR A 10 -2.46 2.71 5.51
CA THR A 10 -2.44 2.39 4.07
C THR A 10 -2.74 3.61 3.21
N PHE A 11 -3.66 4.50 3.63
CA PHE A 11 -3.92 5.74 2.92
C PHE A 11 -2.66 6.58 2.79
N MET A 12 -1.93 6.79 3.90
CA MET A 12 -0.70 7.58 3.89
C MET A 12 0.36 6.96 2.99
N LEU A 13 0.51 5.63 3.02
CA LEU A 13 1.44 4.91 2.13
C LEU A 13 1.15 5.12 0.65
N VAL A 14 -0.08 4.84 0.24
CA VAL A 14 -0.50 4.96 -1.17
C VAL A 14 -0.49 6.42 -1.62
N PHE A 15 -0.89 7.34 -0.75
CA PHE A 15 -0.89 8.77 -1.05
C PHE A 15 0.53 9.29 -1.24
N THR A 16 1.48 8.95 -0.35
CA THR A 16 2.89 9.32 -0.50
C THR A 16 3.48 8.74 -1.78
N MET A 17 3.21 7.47 -2.10
CA MET A 17 3.65 6.85 -3.35
C MET A 17 3.09 7.61 -4.56
N GLY A 18 1.80 7.94 -4.56
CA GLY A 18 1.17 8.71 -5.64
C GLY A 18 1.79 10.09 -5.82
N LEU A 19 2.04 10.82 -4.73
CA LEU A 19 2.73 12.12 -4.78
C LEU A 19 4.13 12.02 -5.38
N ASN A 20 4.88 10.97 -5.05
CA ASN A 20 6.23 10.77 -5.60
C ASN A 20 6.21 10.50 -7.11
N VAL A 21 5.26 9.68 -7.58
CA VAL A 21 5.08 9.42 -9.02
C VAL A 21 4.75 10.71 -9.76
N ILE A 22 3.86 11.54 -9.21
CA ILE A 22 3.47 12.84 -9.78
C ILE A 22 4.65 13.83 -9.77
N ALA A 23 5.46 13.84 -8.71
CA ALA A 23 6.61 14.74 -8.57
C ALA A 23 7.78 14.36 -9.48
N GLY A 24 7.91 13.08 -9.88
CA GLY A 24 8.92 12.62 -10.83
C GLY A 24 10.34 12.41 -10.27
N ASP A 25 10.56 12.64 -8.97
CA ASP A 25 11.86 12.36 -8.32
C ASP A 25 11.91 10.94 -7.75
N LYS A 26 12.72 10.08 -8.38
CA LYS A 26 12.85 8.68 -8.01
C LYS A 26 13.64 8.45 -6.72
N THR A 27 14.63 9.29 -6.42
CA THR A 27 15.54 9.09 -5.29
C THR A 27 14.84 9.45 -3.98
N LEU A 28 14.20 10.63 -3.96
CA LEU A 28 13.44 11.05 -2.79
C LEU A 28 12.17 10.23 -2.61
N GLY A 29 11.61 9.70 -3.70
CA GLY A 29 10.40 8.88 -3.64
C GLY A 29 10.55 7.57 -2.87
N ILE A 30 11.68 6.87 -3.03
CA ILE A 30 11.95 5.63 -2.29
C ILE A 30 12.10 5.92 -0.79
N ILE A 31 12.85 6.98 -0.46
CA ILE A 31 13.11 7.37 0.93
C ILE A 31 11.82 7.82 1.62
N SER A 32 10.98 8.62 0.97
CA SER A 32 9.75 9.11 1.57
C SER A 32 8.73 7.99 1.83
N VAL A 33 8.60 7.02 0.92
CA VAL A 33 7.76 5.83 1.14
C VAL A 33 8.28 5.00 2.31
N ALA A 34 9.59 4.76 2.37
CA ALA A 34 10.19 4.00 3.47
C ALA A 34 9.97 4.70 4.83
N LEU A 35 10.16 6.02 4.89
CA LEU A 35 9.95 6.80 6.11
C LEU A 35 8.48 6.81 6.54
N VAL A 36 7.54 6.99 5.60
CA VAL A 36 6.11 6.97 5.95
C VAL A 36 5.68 5.56 6.41
N PHE A 37 6.25 4.51 5.83
CA PHE A 37 6.00 3.13 6.24
C PHE A 37 6.44 2.88 7.68
N VAL A 38 7.69 3.22 8.02
CA VAL A 38 8.20 3.10 9.39
C VAL A 38 7.39 3.95 10.36
N ALA A 39 7.01 5.17 9.98
CA ALA A 39 6.21 6.05 10.82
C ALA A 39 4.82 5.48 11.09
N MET A 40 4.11 4.99 10.07
CA MET A 40 2.76 4.44 10.23
C MET A 40 2.76 3.13 11.01
N ILE A 41 3.73 2.25 10.79
CA ILE A 41 3.89 1.04 11.62
C ILE A 41 4.15 1.45 13.08
N SER A 42 5.08 2.35 13.33
CA SER A 42 5.41 2.79 14.70
C SER A 42 4.19 3.39 15.41
N ALA A 43 3.35 4.13 14.68
CA ALA A 43 2.13 4.70 15.22
C ALA A 43 1.03 3.66 15.51
N PHE A 44 0.91 2.62 14.69
CA PHE A 44 -0.26 1.73 14.69
C PHE A 44 0.01 0.28 15.11
N VAL A 45 1.27 -0.12 15.31
CA VAL A 45 1.63 -1.47 15.74
C VAL A 45 0.91 -1.89 17.03
N GLY A 46 0.80 -0.99 18.01
CA GLY A 46 0.08 -1.26 19.26
C GLY A 46 -1.45 -1.25 19.15
N ILE A 47 -1.99 -0.83 18.00
CA ILE A 47 -3.44 -0.72 17.77
C ILE A 47 -3.93 -1.88 16.90
N SER A 48 -3.42 -2.02 15.67
CA SER A 48 -3.88 -3.02 14.69
C SER A 48 -2.86 -4.13 14.40
N GLY A 49 -1.62 -3.97 14.84
CA GLY A 49 -0.48 -4.77 14.37
C GLY A 49 0.29 -4.12 13.22
N GLY A 50 -0.27 -3.06 12.61
CA GLY A 50 0.40 -2.30 11.56
C GLY A 50 0.62 -3.11 10.28
N ASN A 51 -0.37 -3.89 9.84
CA ASN A 51 -0.22 -4.72 8.65
C ASN A 51 -0.08 -3.86 7.40
N LEU A 52 -0.97 -2.85 7.28
CA LEU A 52 -1.05 -1.82 6.25
C LEU A 52 -1.03 -2.32 4.79
N ASN A 53 -1.20 -3.63 4.60
CA ASN A 53 -1.08 -4.34 3.33
C ASN A 53 -1.90 -5.65 3.38
N PRO A 54 -2.76 -5.94 2.38
CA PRO A 54 -3.52 -7.18 2.32
C PRO A 54 -2.65 -8.44 2.29
N ALA A 55 -1.51 -8.43 1.60
CA ALA A 55 -0.60 -9.57 1.52
C ALA A 55 0.00 -9.91 2.90
N VAL A 56 0.32 -8.89 3.70
CA VAL A 56 0.78 -9.06 5.09
C VAL A 56 -0.35 -9.60 5.97
N SER A 57 -1.57 -9.07 5.82
CA SER A 57 -2.74 -9.62 6.54
C SER A 57 -2.98 -11.09 6.21
N VAL A 58 -2.89 -11.47 4.94
CA VAL A 58 -3.06 -12.84 4.47
C VAL A 58 -1.93 -13.75 4.98
N SER A 59 -0.68 -13.31 4.95
CA SER A 59 0.45 -14.11 5.44
C SER A 59 0.33 -14.40 6.94
N LEU A 60 -0.15 -13.42 7.73
CA LEU A 60 -0.46 -13.63 9.15
C LEU A 60 -1.64 -14.59 9.35
N GLY A 61 -2.66 -14.53 8.49
CA GLY A 61 -3.77 -15.48 8.48
C GLY A 61 -3.32 -16.92 8.21
N LEU A 62 -2.48 -17.13 7.21
CA LEU A 62 -1.88 -18.42 6.88
C LEU A 62 -1.00 -18.97 8.01
N CYS A 63 -0.32 -18.09 8.74
CA CYS A 63 0.48 -18.44 9.91
C CYS A 63 -0.36 -18.66 11.19
N ASN A 64 -1.69 -18.58 11.14
CA ASN A 64 -2.59 -18.59 12.31
C ASN A 64 -2.28 -17.49 13.35
N LYS A 65 -1.69 -16.36 12.91
CA LYS A 65 -1.36 -15.21 13.76
C LYS A 65 -2.46 -14.13 13.75
N LEU A 66 -3.37 -14.17 12.77
CA LEU A 66 -4.50 -13.26 12.66
C LEU A 66 -5.76 -14.05 12.26
N PRO A 67 -6.90 -13.87 12.95
CA PRO A 67 -8.12 -14.59 12.60
C PRO A 67 -8.62 -14.15 11.21
N TRP A 68 -9.09 -15.09 10.39
CA TRP A 68 -9.51 -14.82 9.00
C TRP A 68 -10.59 -13.74 8.85
N ARG A 69 -11.43 -13.55 9.87
CA ARG A 69 -12.38 -12.42 9.90
C ARG A 69 -11.67 -11.08 9.92
N GLU A 70 -10.59 -10.94 10.68
CA GLU A 70 -9.77 -9.72 10.71
C GLU A 70 -8.93 -9.59 9.45
N VAL A 71 -8.40 -10.70 8.90
CA VAL A 71 -7.70 -10.69 7.59
C VAL A 71 -8.55 -10.03 6.51
N LEU A 72 -9.81 -10.48 6.38
CA LEU A 72 -10.74 -9.93 5.39
C LEU A 72 -11.11 -8.48 5.69
N ALA A 73 -11.43 -8.16 6.95
CA ALA A 73 -11.79 -6.79 7.34
C ALA A 73 -10.64 -5.80 7.13
N TYR A 74 -9.40 -6.18 7.46
CA TYR A 74 -8.21 -5.39 7.23
C TYR A 74 -7.97 -5.21 5.73
N SER A 75 -8.05 -6.29 4.95
CA SER A 75 -7.88 -6.23 3.50
C SER A 75 -8.88 -5.27 2.85
N CYS A 76 -10.15 -5.31 3.26
CA CYS A 76 -11.15 -4.35 2.79
C CYS A 76 -10.80 -2.90 3.17
N ALA A 77 -10.39 -2.66 4.42
CA ALA A 77 -10.00 -1.32 4.87
C ALA A 77 -8.78 -0.78 4.09
N GLN A 78 -7.78 -1.63 3.86
CA GLN A 78 -6.55 -1.30 3.13
C GLN A 78 -6.84 -1.00 1.64
N LEU A 79 -7.69 -1.82 0.99
CA LEU A 79 -8.10 -1.58 -0.40
C LEU A 79 -8.91 -0.28 -0.55
N LEU A 80 -9.86 -0.04 0.36
CA LEU A 80 -10.61 1.21 0.39
C LEU A 80 -9.70 2.43 0.61
N ALA A 81 -8.71 2.31 1.50
CA ALA A 81 -7.72 3.36 1.73
C ALA A 81 -6.92 3.69 0.48
N GLY A 82 -6.49 2.68 -0.28
CA GLY A 82 -5.79 2.88 -1.56
C GLY A 82 -6.65 3.59 -2.61
N ILE A 83 -7.92 3.20 -2.74
CA ILE A 83 -8.88 3.88 -3.64
C ILE A 83 -9.06 5.35 -3.24
N VAL A 84 -9.23 5.62 -1.94
CA VAL A 84 -9.40 6.99 -1.43
C VAL A 84 -8.13 7.81 -1.61
N ALA A 85 -6.94 7.23 -1.43
CA ALA A 85 -5.67 7.89 -1.67
C ALA A 85 -5.50 8.27 -3.15
N ALA A 86 -5.79 7.36 -4.08
CA ALA A 86 -5.78 7.65 -5.51
C ALA A 86 -6.80 8.75 -5.87
N GLY A 87 -7.99 8.71 -5.28
CA GLY A 87 -9.00 9.76 -5.41
C GLY A 87 -8.54 11.12 -4.88
N ALA A 88 -7.79 11.15 -3.78
CA ALA A 88 -7.20 12.37 -3.23
C ALA A 88 -6.14 12.95 -4.17
N CYS A 89 -5.25 12.11 -4.73
CA CYS A 89 -4.31 12.55 -5.76
C CYS A 89 -5.05 13.11 -6.99
N ARG A 90 -6.11 12.43 -7.45
CA ARG A 90 -6.96 12.92 -8.55
C ARG A 90 -7.59 14.28 -8.26
N ALA A 91 -8.11 14.46 -7.05
CA ALA A 91 -8.76 15.70 -6.64
C ALA A 91 -7.78 16.88 -6.57
N LEU A 92 -6.54 16.63 -6.14
CA LEU A 92 -5.51 17.66 -5.97
C LEU A 92 -4.84 18.07 -7.29
N PHE A 93 -4.60 17.11 -8.19
CA PHE A 93 -3.79 17.32 -9.41
C PHE A 93 -4.56 17.13 -10.71
N GLY A 94 -5.88 16.92 -10.64
CA GLY A 94 -6.75 16.77 -11.81
C GLY A 94 -6.35 15.59 -12.71
N PRO A 95 -6.46 15.72 -14.05
CA PRO A 95 -6.05 14.70 -15.03
C PRO A 95 -4.71 14.01 -14.77
N GLY A 96 -3.70 14.74 -14.28
CA GLY A 96 -2.36 14.22 -13.99
C GLY A 96 -2.17 13.62 -12.60
N GLY A 97 -3.20 13.59 -11.76
CA GLY A 97 -3.14 13.07 -10.39
C GLY A 97 -3.30 11.56 -10.26
N THR A 98 -3.46 10.86 -11.38
CA THR A 98 -3.63 9.40 -11.43
C THR A 98 -2.78 8.85 -12.55
N PHE A 99 -2.28 7.64 -12.39
CA PHE A 99 -1.45 6.94 -13.36
C PHE A 99 -1.96 5.51 -13.53
N ASP A 100 -1.69 4.94 -14.69
CA ASP A 100 -2.06 3.55 -14.98
C ASP A 100 -1.18 2.59 -14.20
N LEU A 101 -1.77 1.53 -13.66
CA LEU A 101 -1.08 0.47 -12.92
C LEU A 101 -0.45 -0.57 -13.87
N ASP A 102 -0.10 -0.17 -15.08
CA ASP A 102 0.20 -1.12 -16.15
C ASP A 102 1.60 -1.76 -15.99
N PRO A 103 1.71 -3.08 -15.80
CA PRO A 103 2.99 -3.77 -15.96
C PRO A 103 3.40 -3.87 -17.43
N ALA A 104 2.46 -3.82 -18.39
CA ALA A 104 2.64 -4.21 -19.79
C ALA A 104 3.18 -3.10 -20.73
N GLY A 105 3.18 -1.84 -20.33
CA GLY A 105 3.78 -0.73 -21.08
C GLY A 105 5.30 -0.60 -20.94
N SER A 106 5.92 -1.44 -20.10
CA SER A 106 7.35 -1.35 -19.72
C SER A 106 8.27 -2.34 -20.46
N GLY A 107 7.70 -3.20 -21.31
CA GLY A 107 8.44 -4.24 -22.06
C GLY A 107 8.61 -5.57 -21.30
N PHE A 108 7.98 -5.73 -20.13
CA PHE A 108 8.01 -6.96 -19.35
C PHE A 108 6.76 -7.82 -19.57
N GLU A 109 6.93 -9.13 -19.59
CA GLU A 109 5.82 -10.08 -19.63
C GLU A 109 5.14 -10.21 -18.26
N LEU A 110 3.87 -10.58 -18.25
CA LEU A 110 3.07 -10.72 -17.02
C LEU A 110 3.73 -11.66 -15.99
N TYR A 111 4.38 -12.74 -16.44
CA TYR A 111 5.05 -13.68 -15.53
C TYR A 111 6.27 -13.06 -14.84
N GLN A 112 6.97 -12.13 -15.52
CA GLN A 112 8.14 -11.42 -14.96
C GLN A 112 7.69 -10.43 -13.89
N ALA A 113 6.62 -9.67 -14.18
CA ALA A 113 6.00 -8.78 -13.21
C ALA A 113 5.47 -9.56 -11.99
N ALA A 114 4.76 -10.67 -12.23
CA ALA A 114 4.24 -11.52 -11.15
C ALA A 114 5.36 -12.11 -10.28
N LEU A 115 6.46 -12.56 -10.89
CA LEU A 115 7.61 -13.06 -10.14
C LEU A 115 8.25 -11.97 -9.29
N ALA A 116 8.43 -10.77 -9.85
CA ALA A 116 8.97 -9.62 -9.13
C ALA A 116 8.08 -9.28 -7.91
N GLU A 117 6.77 -9.16 -8.11
CA GLU A 117 5.79 -8.88 -7.05
C GLU A 117 5.85 -9.91 -5.92
N VAL A 118 5.93 -11.21 -6.25
CA VAL A 118 6.04 -12.28 -5.24
C VAL A 118 7.34 -12.17 -4.46
N LEU A 119 8.47 -11.95 -5.14
CA LEU A 119 9.79 -11.84 -4.50
C LEU A 119 9.87 -10.62 -3.58
N TYR A 120 9.44 -9.46 -4.05
CA TYR A 120 9.49 -8.22 -3.25
C TYR A 120 8.47 -8.22 -2.11
N THR A 121 7.33 -8.91 -2.25
CA THR A 121 6.36 -9.05 -1.15
C THR A 121 6.82 -10.05 -0.08
N ALA A 122 7.72 -10.98 -0.43
CA ALA A 122 8.20 -12.01 0.49
C ALA A 122 9.36 -11.55 1.40
N VAL A 123 9.99 -10.41 1.10
CA VAL A 123 11.14 -9.85 1.84
C VAL A 123 10.69 -8.67 2.70
#